data_AF-A0A239NLQ6-F1
#
_entry.id   AF-A0A239NLQ6-F1
#
_cell.length_a   1.000
_cell.length_b   1.000
_cell.length_c   1.000
_cell.angle_alpha   90.00
_cell.angle_beta   90.00
_cell.angle_gamma   90.00
#
_symmetry.space_group_name_H-M   'P 1'
#
loop_
_entity.id
_entity.type
_entity.pdbx_description
1 polymer ?
#
loop_
_entity_poly.entity_id
_entity_poly.type
_entity_poly.pdbx_seq_one_letter_code
_entity_poly.pdbx_strand_id
1 'polypeptide(L)'
;MVRKSSRECRNTGLRPLAATTGRTRGSLSPAGWFGSRPNNHWDALLPKVFNGDMSDRTSERRPLLGPDALAHLQVPAPEMCWWCQEQPATTGEHKFKRTDLTRLMGDGSLLLWGTGDGNTREIRGKSGVKRDRYGVIKFPKSLCEPCNTSQSKPFDKAYDVYSRYVGETWLRPMPGIELQQVFGSEWEESALNLARYYGKHFGCRMVRAGLPVPISLRNFLNGATDMPDAHMALITTDTIHKLYKSGLSISPDYVELDRDVSRFVRYAMAAYVGSIGVRYEWREDGFQSRSQFFHYPIPVINCFEDEMAVCEGRVRRPGWFARLLQWANQP
;
A
#
# COMPACT_ATOMS: atom_id res chain seq x y z
N MET A 1 4.08 -7.80 -2.41
CA MET A 1 3.93 -7.95 -3.88
C MET A 1 2.97 -9.09 -4.16
N VAL A 2 2.04 -8.97 -5.12
CA VAL A 2 1.14 -10.07 -5.52
C VAL A 2 1.04 -10.19 -7.05
N ARG A 3 1.21 -11.42 -7.58
CA ARG A 3 1.08 -11.73 -9.02
C ARG A 3 0.18 -12.97 -9.28
N LYS A 4 -0.46 -12.99 -10.46
CA LYS A 4 -1.15 -14.15 -11.05
C LYS A 4 -0.11 -15.15 -11.59
N SER A 5 -0.42 -16.45 -11.53
CA SER A 5 0.39 -17.51 -12.12
C SER A 5 -0.33 -18.14 -13.32
N SER A 6 0.39 -18.34 -14.42
CA SER A 6 -0.09 -19.07 -15.60
C SER A 6 0.71 -20.37 -15.75
N ARG A 7 0.08 -21.50 -15.40
CA ARG A 7 0.55 -22.84 -15.77
C ARG A 7 -0.65 -23.63 -16.28
N GLU A 8 -0.47 -24.29 -17.42
CA GLU A 8 -1.43 -25.26 -17.93
C GLU A 8 -1.42 -26.51 -17.04
N CYS A 9 -2.59 -26.93 -16.56
CA CYS A 9 -2.76 -28.27 -16.03
C CYS A 9 -3.36 -29.14 -17.14
N ARG A 10 -2.59 -30.11 -17.64
CA ARG A 10 -3.12 -31.14 -18.55
C ARG A 10 -4.17 -31.98 -17.82
N ASN A 11 -5.19 -32.37 -18.57
CA ASN A 11 -6.37 -33.06 -18.05
C ASN A 11 -6.21 -34.58 -18.16
N THR A 12 -6.17 -35.28 -17.03
CA THR A 12 -6.42 -36.73 -16.94
C THR A 12 -7.30 -36.98 -15.71
N GLY A 13 -8.49 -37.55 -15.91
CA GLY A 13 -9.43 -37.84 -14.83
C GLY A 13 -9.38 -39.30 -14.38
N LEU A 14 -9.91 -39.57 -13.18
CA LEU A 14 -10.71 -40.77 -12.83
C LEU A 14 -11.19 -40.73 -11.37
N ARG A 15 -12.45 -41.12 -11.14
CA ARG A 15 -13.18 -41.35 -9.87
C ARG A 15 -14.51 -42.04 -10.22
N PRO A 16 -15.29 -42.63 -9.26
CA PRO A 16 -15.11 -42.76 -7.81
C PRO A 16 -14.86 -44.26 -7.45
N LEU A 17 -15.27 -44.93 -6.36
CA LEU A 17 -16.00 -44.62 -5.11
C LEU A 17 -15.67 -45.71 -4.04
N ALA A 18 -15.37 -45.32 -2.79
CA ALA A 18 -15.41 -46.23 -1.63
C ALA A 18 -15.56 -45.44 -0.30
N ALA A 19 -16.02 -46.12 0.76
CA ALA A 19 -16.17 -45.60 2.14
C ALA A 19 -14.98 -46.09 3.03
N THR A 20 -14.89 -45.98 4.37
CA THR A 20 -15.91 -45.82 5.44
C THR A 20 -15.26 -45.37 6.78
N THR A 21 -16.07 -44.95 7.76
CA THR A 21 -15.86 -44.98 9.24
C THR A 21 -14.69 -44.22 9.92
N GLY A 22 -14.97 -43.66 11.12
CA GLY A 22 -13.94 -43.26 12.10
C GLY A 22 -14.39 -42.21 13.15
N ARG A 23 -14.49 -42.61 14.44
CA ARG A 23 -14.46 -41.71 15.62
C ARG A 23 -12.97 -41.59 16.07
N THR A 24 -12.49 -40.69 16.94
CA THR A 24 -12.99 -40.23 18.27
C THR A 24 -12.48 -38.83 18.66
N ARG A 25 -12.89 -38.34 19.85
CA ARG A 25 -12.41 -37.09 20.48
C ARG A 25 -11.03 -37.29 21.12
N GLY A 26 -10.23 -36.23 21.19
CA GLY A 26 -9.06 -36.09 22.06
C GLY A 26 -8.88 -34.63 22.50
N SER A 27 -8.65 -34.38 23.78
CA SER A 27 -8.60 -33.05 24.39
C SER A 27 -7.18 -32.62 24.73
N LEU A 28 -6.82 -31.36 24.46
CA LEU A 28 -5.63 -30.71 25.00
C LEU A 28 -5.92 -29.29 25.45
N SER A 29 -5.39 -28.93 26.63
CA SER A 29 -5.49 -27.62 27.27
C SER A 29 -4.34 -26.68 26.81
N PRO A 30 -4.44 -25.35 27.03
CA PRO A 30 -3.58 -24.38 26.35
C PRO A 30 -2.23 -24.13 27.04
N ALA A 31 -1.19 -23.86 26.23
CA ALA A 31 0.09 -23.35 26.71
C ALA A 31 0.83 -22.50 25.64
N GLY A 32 1.47 -21.42 26.07
CA GLY A 32 2.69 -20.87 25.46
C GLY A 32 2.67 -20.36 24.01
N TRP A 33 1.99 -19.25 23.72
CA TRP A 33 2.36 -18.41 22.56
C TRP A 33 3.49 -17.44 22.94
N PHE A 34 4.75 -17.85 22.69
CA PHE A 34 5.88 -16.93 22.77
C PHE A 34 5.91 -15.99 21.57
N GLY A 35 6.02 -14.68 21.84
CA GLY A 35 6.10 -13.65 20.80
C GLY A 35 7.47 -13.65 20.12
N SER A 36 7.54 -14.09 18.86
CA SER A 36 8.72 -13.92 18.01
C SER A 36 8.78 -12.49 17.44
N ARG A 37 9.95 -11.86 17.52
CA ARG A 37 10.18 -10.50 17.00
C ARG A 37 9.97 -10.44 15.48
N PRO A 38 9.35 -9.37 14.93
CA PRO A 38 9.24 -9.20 13.48
C PRO A 38 10.58 -8.77 12.88
N ASN A 39 11.30 -9.68 12.22
CA ASN A 39 12.48 -9.34 11.43
C ASN A 39 12.09 -8.42 10.25
N ASN A 40 12.49 -7.15 10.31
CA ASN A 40 12.33 -6.18 9.22
C ASN A 40 13.66 -6.05 8.45
N HIS A 41 13.84 -6.88 7.43
CA HIS A 41 15.06 -6.94 6.60
C HIS A 41 14.87 -6.13 5.31
N TRP A 42 15.68 -5.09 5.08
CA TRP A 42 15.42 -4.09 4.02
C TRP A 42 16.23 -4.30 2.74
N ASP A 43 17.36 -5.00 2.80
CA ASP A 43 18.39 -5.02 1.74
C ASP A 43 18.00 -5.78 0.45
N ALA A 44 16.84 -6.43 0.43
CA ALA A 44 16.44 -7.36 -0.64
C ALA A 44 15.52 -6.73 -1.72
N LEU A 45 15.23 -5.42 -1.65
CA LEU A 45 14.48 -4.68 -2.67
C LEU A 45 15.32 -3.64 -3.44
N LEU A 46 16.58 -3.42 -3.06
CA LEU A 46 17.55 -2.73 -3.91
C LEU A 46 18.18 -3.76 -4.87
N PRO A 47 18.19 -3.51 -6.19
CA PRO A 47 18.97 -4.33 -7.12
C PRO A 47 20.47 -4.25 -6.75
N LYS A 48 21.17 -5.39 -6.73
CA LYS A 48 22.64 -5.45 -6.60
C LYS A 48 23.34 -5.02 -7.90
N VAL A 49 22.97 -3.85 -8.44
CA VAL A 49 23.35 -3.35 -9.77
C VAL A 49 23.78 -1.89 -9.68
N PHE A 50 24.83 -1.62 -8.89
CA PHE A 50 25.56 -0.35 -8.90
C PHE A 50 27.06 -0.56 -8.57
N ASN A 51 27.74 -1.36 -9.40
CA ASN A 51 29.19 -1.22 -9.61
C ASN A 51 29.41 -0.27 -10.80
N GLY A 52 28.91 0.97 -10.67
CA GLY A 52 29.18 2.07 -11.59
C GLY A 52 30.12 3.05 -10.90
N ASP A 53 31.14 3.53 -11.61
CA ASP A 53 32.09 4.53 -11.08
C ASP A 53 31.32 5.76 -10.57
N MET A 54 31.58 6.16 -9.33
CA MET A 54 30.78 7.12 -8.57
C MET A 54 31.51 8.45 -8.37
N SER A 55 32.36 8.81 -9.32
CA SER A 55 33.04 10.09 -9.39
C SER A 55 32.10 11.23 -9.85
N ASP A 56 32.24 12.37 -9.18
CA ASP A 56 31.58 13.67 -9.43
C ASP A 56 30.04 13.74 -9.39
N ARG A 57 29.50 13.94 -8.18
CA ARG A 57 28.54 15.03 -7.90
C ARG A 57 28.38 15.32 -6.41
N THR A 58 28.77 16.52 -5.99
CA THR A 58 28.70 17.02 -4.60
C THR A 58 27.28 17.43 -4.16
N SER A 59 26.33 16.49 -4.21
CA SER A 59 25.09 16.59 -3.43
C SER A 59 25.28 15.90 -2.08
N GLU A 60 25.03 16.61 -0.97
CA GLU A 60 24.98 16.02 0.38
C GLU A 60 23.79 15.05 0.51
N ARG A 61 23.95 13.83 -0.01
CA ARG A 61 23.00 12.75 0.23
C ARG A 61 23.13 12.34 1.69
N ARG A 62 22.15 12.72 2.53
CA ARG A 62 22.03 12.13 3.88
C ARG A 62 22.09 10.60 3.73
N PRO A 63 22.87 9.89 4.56
CA PRO A 63 22.98 8.44 4.45
C PRO A 63 21.60 7.81 4.63
N LEU A 64 21.33 6.75 3.87
CA LEU A 64 20.13 5.93 4.09
C LEU A 64 20.27 5.26 5.46
N LEU A 65 19.54 5.78 6.44
CA LEU A 65 19.61 5.33 7.82
C LEU A 65 19.08 3.90 7.94
N GLY A 66 19.89 3.02 8.54
CA GLY A 66 19.53 1.63 8.81
C GLY A 66 18.43 1.51 9.88
N PRO A 67 17.79 0.34 10.02
CA PRO A 67 16.66 0.16 10.95
C PRO A 67 16.96 0.52 12.40
N ASP A 68 18.20 0.31 12.84
CA ASP A 68 18.64 0.60 14.21
C ASP A 68 18.69 2.12 14.51
N ALA A 69 18.90 2.95 13.49
CA ALA A 69 18.86 4.42 13.62
C ALA A 69 17.44 4.99 13.74
N LEU A 70 16.41 4.12 13.76
CA LEU A 70 15.04 4.46 14.14
C LEU A 70 14.66 3.90 15.52
N ALA A 71 15.51 3.11 16.18
CA ALA A 71 15.13 2.32 17.35
C ALA A 71 14.71 3.17 18.56
N HIS A 72 15.32 4.33 18.76
CA HIS A 72 14.96 5.29 19.82
C HIS A 72 13.74 6.14 19.48
N LEU A 73 13.29 6.14 18.21
CA LEU A 73 12.06 6.81 17.76
C LEU A 73 10.85 5.87 17.74
N GLN A 74 11.04 4.57 18.03
CA GLN A 74 9.98 3.58 18.00
C GLN A 74 9.09 3.66 19.24
N VAL A 75 7.83 4.05 19.05
CA VAL A 75 6.78 3.90 20.07
C VAL A 75 6.33 2.43 20.16
N PRO A 76 5.92 1.96 21.35
CA PRO A 76 5.36 0.62 21.51
C PRO A 76 4.16 0.35 20.60
N ALA A 77 3.95 -0.93 20.25
CA ALA A 77 2.74 -1.34 19.54
C ALA A 77 1.49 -0.97 20.36
N PRO A 78 0.50 -0.27 19.79
CA PRO A 78 -0.56 0.35 20.58
C PRO A 78 -1.60 -0.67 21.03
N GLU A 79 -1.90 -0.68 22.33
CA GLU A 79 -2.97 -1.51 22.92
C GLU A 79 -4.37 -1.00 22.52
N MET A 80 -4.49 0.31 22.26
CA MET A 80 -5.69 1.00 21.81
C MET A 80 -5.66 1.25 20.30
N CYS A 81 -6.84 1.34 19.69
CA CYS A 81 -7.02 1.70 18.27
C CYS A 81 -6.31 3.03 17.98
N TRP A 82 -5.34 3.06 17.05
CA TRP A 82 -4.59 4.30 16.76
C TRP A 82 -5.49 5.42 16.23
N TRP A 83 -6.61 5.09 15.60
CA TRP A 83 -7.54 6.04 15.00
C TRP A 83 -8.40 6.73 16.08
N CYS A 84 -9.32 6.02 16.73
CA CYS A 84 -10.20 6.63 17.75
C CYS A 84 -9.57 6.77 19.14
N GLN A 85 -8.58 5.95 19.50
CA GLN A 85 -8.01 5.82 20.84
C GLN A 85 -8.99 5.38 21.97
N GLU A 86 -10.28 5.20 21.67
CA GLU A 86 -11.34 4.84 22.63
C GLU A 86 -11.47 3.34 22.93
N GLN A 87 -11.04 2.47 22.00
CA GLN A 87 -11.27 1.02 22.09
C GLN A 87 -9.99 0.21 21.81
N PRO A 88 -9.81 -1.00 22.39
CA PRO A 88 -8.64 -1.83 22.15
C PRO A 88 -8.38 -2.20 20.68
N ALA A 89 -7.11 -2.28 20.30
CA ALA A 89 -6.62 -2.64 18.97
C ALA A 89 -6.79 -4.15 18.68
N THR A 90 -8.02 -4.63 18.57
CA THR A 90 -8.32 -6.06 18.41
C THR A 90 -8.09 -6.60 17.00
N THR A 91 -8.02 -5.73 15.99
CA THR A 91 -8.03 -6.08 14.56
C THR A 91 -6.88 -5.42 13.79
N GLY A 92 -6.55 -5.96 12.60
CA GLY A 92 -5.58 -5.38 11.66
C GLY A 92 -6.16 -5.30 10.25
N GLU A 93 -5.86 -4.21 9.53
CA GLU A 93 -6.23 -4.01 8.13
C GLU A 93 -5.44 -4.94 7.20
N HIS A 94 -5.99 -5.26 6.03
CA HIS A 94 -5.34 -5.97 4.95
C HIS A 94 -4.41 -5.03 4.18
N LYS A 95 -3.18 -5.48 3.90
CA LYS A 95 -2.22 -4.78 3.05
C LYS A 95 -2.77 -4.58 1.63
N PHE A 96 -3.60 -5.50 1.15
CA PHE A 96 -4.34 -5.41 -0.10
C PHE A 96 -5.80 -5.82 0.10
N LYS A 97 -6.74 -5.16 -0.57
CA LYS A 97 -8.16 -5.46 -0.42
C LYS A 97 -8.47 -6.89 -0.87
N ARG A 98 -9.31 -7.59 -0.09
CA ARG A 98 -9.66 -9.00 -0.35
C ARG A 98 -10.38 -9.21 -1.68
N THR A 99 -11.13 -8.22 -2.13
CA THR A 99 -11.74 -8.12 -3.47
C THR A 99 -10.67 -8.22 -4.55
N ASP A 100 -9.65 -7.35 -4.52
CA ASP A 100 -8.56 -7.36 -5.50
C ASP A 100 -7.71 -8.62 -5.46
N LEU A 101 -7.40 -9.16 -4.28
CA LEU A 101 -6.73 -10.46 -4.16
C LEU A 101 -7.58 -11.57 -4.80
N THR A 102 -8.90 -11.52 -4.63
CA THR A 102 -9.83 -12.48 -5.26
C THR A 102 -9.92 -12.29 -6.78
N ARG A 103 -9.86 -11.03 -7.26
CA ARG A 103 -9.87 -10.66 -8.69
C ARG A 103 -8.59 -11.07 -9.41
N LEU A 104 -7.41 -10.86 -8.79
CA LEU A 104 -6.12 -11.35 -9.31
C LEU A 104 -6.06 -12.89 -9.39
N MET A 105 -6.68 -13.57 -8.41
CA MET A 105 -6.76 -15.03 -8.39
C MET A 105 -7.70 -15.55 -9.48
N GLY A 106 -8.84 -14.89 -9.69
CA GLY A 106 -9.84 -15.25 -10.70
C GLY A 106 -10.43 -16.64 -10.46
N ASP A 107 -10.40 -17.47 -11.51
CA ASP A 107 -10.75 -18.90 -11.47
C ASP A 107 -9.54 -19.78 -11.12
N GLY A 108 -8.34 -19.18 -11.06
CA GLY A 108 -7.14 -19.85 -10.59
C GLY A 108 -7.22 -20.20 -9.10
N SER A 109 -6.43 -21.19 -8.69
CA SER A 109 -6.34 -21.63 -7.30
C SER A 109 -5.20 -20.98 -6.50
N LEU A 110 -4.46 -20.04 -7.09
CA LEU A 110 -3.15 -19.60 -6.59
C LEU A 110 -2.88 -18.10 -6.80
N LEU A 111 -2.28 -17.47 -5.78
CA LEU A 111 -1.54 -16.21 -5.89
C LEU A 111 -0.08 -16.41 -5.45
N LEU A 112 0.84 -15.71 -6.11
CA LEU A 112 2.24 -15.60 -5.69
C LEU A 112 2.44 -14.32 -4.88
N TRP A 113 2.81 -14.46 -3.61
CA TRP A 113 3.04 -13.35 -2.68
C TRP A 113 4.55 -13.16 -2.42
N GLY A 114 5.13 -12.06 -2.90
CA GLY A 114 6.52 -11.70 -2.61
C GLY A 114 6.67 -11.13 -1.19
N THR A 115 7.60 -11.67 -0.39
CA THR A 115 7.75 -11.41 1.06
C THR A 115 8.70 -10.27 1.42
N GLY A 116 9.34 -9.63 0.44
CA GLY A 116 10.22 -8.45 0.63
C GLY A 116 11.70 -8.82 0.74
N ASP A 117 11.99 -9.97 1.34
CA ASP A 117 13.25 -10.71 1.38
C ASP A 117 13.67 -11.34 0.03
N GLY A 118 13.16 -10.82 -1.10
CA GLY A 118 13.31 -11.42 -2.44
C GLY A 118 12.52 -12.73 -2.66
N ASN A 119 12.13 -13.45 -1.61
CA ASN A 119 11.40 -14.71 -1.69
C ASN A 119 9.93 -14.51 -2.07
N THR A 120 9.28 -15.63 -2.44
CA THR A 120 7.84 -15.67 -2.69
C THR A 120 7.17 -16.83 -1.95
N ARG A 121 5.87 -16.69 -1.67
CA ARG A 121 5.03 -17.69 -1.00
C ARG A 121 3.72 -17.87 -1.75
N GLU A 122 3.20 -19.10 -1.72
CA GLU A 122 1.92 -19.44 -2.35
C GLU A 122 0.74 -19.18 -1.42
N ILE A 123 -0.24 -18.40 -1.87
CA ILE A 123 -1.56 -18.28 -1.22
C ILE A 123 -2.57 -19.06 -2.06
N ARG A 124 -2.94 -20.25 -1.57
CA ARG A 124 -3.85 -21.16 -2.27
C ARG A 124 -5.31 -20.91 -1.89
N GLY A 125 -6.13 -20.59 -2.90
CA GLY A 125 -7.58 -20.46 -2.85
C GLY A 125 -8.12 -19.22 -2.12
N LYS A 126 -9.38 -18.86 -2.44
CA LYS A 126 -10.13 -17.73 -1.85
C LYS A 126 -10.31 -17.87 -0.33
N SER A 127 -10.17 -19.08 0.22
CA SER A 127 -10.13 -19.39 1.65
C SER A 127 -8.77 -19.11 2.31
N GLY A 128 -7.66 -19.30 1.61
CA GLY A 128 -6.32 -18.90 2.06
C GLY A 128 -6.24 -17.39 2.30
N VAL A 129 -6.82 -16.60 1.37
CA VAL A 129 -6.93 -15.14 1.50
C VAL A 129 -7.74 -14.73 2.74
N LYS A 130 -8.83 -15.43 3.09
CA LYS A 130 -9.63 -15.14 4.30
C LYS A 130 -8.89 -15.49 5.60
N ARG A 131 -8.11 -16.58 5.61
CA ARG A 131 -7.50 -17.13 6.83
C ARG A 131 -6.21 -16.42 7.27
N ASP A 132 -5.45 -15.85 6.32
CA ASP A 132 -4.12 -15.25 6.55
C ASP A 132 -3.22 -16.09 7.48
N ARG A 133 -3.12 -17.40 7.19
CA ARG A 133 -2.41 -18.39 8.04
C ARG A 133 -0.97 -17.99 8.40
N TYR A 134 -0.35 -17.14 7.59
CA TYR A 134 1.05 -16.75 7.69
C TYR A 134 1.26 -15.31 8.19
N GLY A 135 0.19 -14.57 8.53
CA GLY A 135 0.27 -13.16 8.94
C GLY A 135 0.82 -12.22 7.87
N VAL A 136 0.78 -12.62 6.60
CA VAL A 136 1.38 -11.87 5.49
C VAL A 136 0.39 -10.91 4.87
N ILE A 137 -0.91 -11.23 4.85
CA ILE A 137 -1.94 -10.46 4.14
C ILE A 137 -2.32 -9.21 4.93
N LYS A 138 -2.35 -9.28 6.27
CA LYS A 138 -2.73 -8.17 7.16
C LYS A 138 -1.53 -7.44 7.76
N PHE A 139 -1.75 -6.19 8.15
CA PHE A 139 -0.90 -5.48 9.10
C PHE A 139 -1.06 -6.07 10.51
N PRO A 140 -0.11 -5.79 11.43
CA PRO A 140 -0.31 -6.06 12.85
C PRO A 140 -1.62 -5.48 13.38
N LYS A 141 -2.13 -6.07 14.46
CA LYS A 141 -3.28 -5.53 15.18
C LYS A 141 -3.00 -4.10 15.62
N SER A 142 -3.93 -3.20 15.31
CA SER A 142 -3.71 -1.75 15.38
C SER A 142 -5.02 -0.93 15.38
N LEU A 143 -6.16 -1.53 15.00
CA LEU A 143 -7.48 -0.90 14.97
C LEU A 143 -8.50 -1.69 15.82
N CYS A 144 -9.45 -1.01 16.44
CA CYS A 144 -10.66 -1.65 16.96
C CYS A 144 -11.56 -2.12 15.81
N GLU A 145 -12.58 -2.92 16.11
CA GLU A 145 -13.49 -3.46 15.10
C GLU A 145 -14.31 -2.35 14.39
N PRO A 146 -14.99 -1.41 15.08
CA PRO A 146 -15.81 -0.38 14.42
C PRO A 146 -15.02 0.53 13.46
N CYS A 147 -13.81 0.99 13.85
CA CYS A 147 -12.94 1.74 12.96
C CYS A 147 -12.49 0.92 11.73
N ASN A 148 -12.36 -0.40 11.87
CA ASN A 148 -11.91 -1.27 10.80
C ASN A 148 -13.04 -1.82 9.91
N THR A 149 -14.32 -1.67 10.30
CA THR A 149 -15.48 -2.21 9.59
C THR A 149 -16.51 -1.14 9.21
N SER A 150 -17.26 -0.60 10.18
CA SER A 150 -18.39 0.31 9.93
C SER A 150 -17.90 1.69 9.49
N GLN A 151 -16.95 2.28 10.22
CA GLN A 151 -16.47 3.64 9.96
C GLN A 151 -15.72 3.74 8.61
N SER A 152 -14.94 2.72 8.23
CA SER A 152 -14.21 2.70 6.96
C SER A 152 -15.02 2.20 5.77
N LYS A 153 -16.28 1.80 5.95
CA LYS A 153 -17.12 1.24 4.87
C LYS A 153 -17.27 2.18 3.65
N PRO A 154 -17.40 3.52 3.80
CA PRO A 154 -17.42 4.43 2.64
C PRO A 154 -16.08 4.46 1.90
N PHE A 155 -14.97 4.41 2.65
CA PHE A 155 -13.61 4.45 2.10
C PHE A 155 -13.34 3.17 1.28
N ASP A 156 -13.79 2.04 1.80
CA ASP A 156 -13.77 0.74 1.13
C ASP A 156 -14.61 0.73 -0.15
N LYS A 157 -15.82 1.29 -0.15
CA LYS A 157 -16.68 1.44 -1.35
C LYS A 157 -15.93 2.23 -2.44
N ALA A 158 -15.35 3.38 -2.09
CA ALA A 158 -14.62 4.22 -3.02
C ALA A 158 -13.39 3.50 -3.61
N TYR A 159 -12.61 2.82 -2.76
CA TYR A 159 -11.47 2.03 -3.23
C TYR A 159 -11.88 0.86 -4.14
N ASP A 160 -12.92 0.10 -3.81
CA ASP A 160 -13.37 -1.04 -4.62
C ASP A 160 -13.93 -0.62 -5.99
N VAL A 161 -14.34 0.64 -6.18
CA VAL A 161 -14.67 1.23 -7.48
C VAL A 161 -13.40 1.67 -8.22
N TYR A 162 -12.53 2.44 -7.57
CA TYR A 162 -11.28 2.94 -8.15
C TYR A 162 -10.34 1.80 -8.60
N SER A 163 -10.10 0.78 -7.76
CA SER A 163 -9.20 -0.32 -8.09
C SER A 163 -9.72 -1.16 -9.27
N ARG A 164 -11.05 -1.24 -9.43
CA ARG A 164 -11.70 -1.87 -10.57
C ARG A 164 -11.38 -1.13 -11.86
N TYR A 165 -11.76 0.15 -11.94
CA TYR A 165 -11.48 1.04 -13.06
C TYR A 165 -9.98 1.04 -13.44
N VAL A 166 -9.08 1.21 -12.48
CA VAL A 166 -7.62 1.16 -12.71
C VAL A 166 -7.11 -0.19 -13.24
N GLY A 167 -7.78 -1.29 -12.88
CA GLY A 167 -7.43 -2.63 -13.37
C GLY A 167 -8.05 -3.01 -14.72
N GLU A 168 -8.99 -2.20 -15.23
CA GLU A 168 -9.74 -2.43 -16.47
C GLU A 168 -9.40 -1.38 -17.56
N THR A 169 -8.92 -0.20 -17.17
CA THR A 169 -8.58 0.92 -18.07
C THR A 169 -7.06 1.07 -18.25
N TRP A 170 -6.61 1.29 -19.49
CA TRP A 170 -5.19 1.50 -19.80
C TRP A 170 -4.75 2.96 -19.51
N LEU A 171 -4.50 3.26 -18.23
CA LEU A 171 -4.30 4.63 -17.75
C LEU A 171 -2.88 5.20 -17.90
N ARG A 172 -1.84 4.38 -18.08
CA ARG A 172 -0.44 4.86 -18.12
C ARG A 172 -0.11 5.91 -19.22
N PRO A 173 -0.73 5.93 -20.41
CA PRO A 173 -0.53 7.01 -21.39
C PRO A 173 -1.40 8.26 -21.14
N MET A 174 -2.36 8.21 -20.20
CA MET A 174 -3.29 9.32 -19.94
C MET A 174 -2.62 10.45 -19.15
N PRO A 175 -2.98 11.73 -19.37
CA PRO A 175 -2.44 12.84 -18.59
C PRO A 175 -2.94 12.86 -17.14
N GLY A 176 -4.13 12.31 -16.89
CA GLY A 176 -4.80 12.28 -15.59
C GLY A 176 -5.88 11.19 -15.53
N ILE A 177 -6.65 11.15 -14.43
CA ILE A 177 -7.87 10.34 -14.29
C ILE A 177 -9.04 11.28 -14.05
N GLU A 178 -10.08 11.22 -14.89
CA GLU A 178 -11.33 11.95 -14.67
C GLU A 178 -12.17 11.27 -13.58
N LEU A 179 -12.18 11.82 -12.35
CA LEU A 179 -12.86 11.21 -11.21
C LEU A 179 -14.39 11.17 -11.39
N GLN A 180 -14.96 12.08 -12.17
CA GLN A 180 -16.38 12.04 -12.56
C GLN A 180 -16.70 10.84 -13.46
N GLN A 181 -15.75 10.37 -14.29
CA GLN A 181 -15.89 9.12 -15.04
C GLN A 181 -15.79 7.88 -14.13
N VAL A 182 -14.98 7.94 -13.06
CA VAL A 182 -14.79 6.83 -12.11
C VAL A 182 -15.96 6.67 -11.14
N PHE A 183 -16.53 7.79 -10.67
CA PHE A 183 -17.48 7.82 -9.55
C PHE A 183 -18.86 8.44 -9.88
N GLY A 184 -19.05 8.99 -11.08
CA GLY A 184 -20.30 9.67 -11.46
C GLY A 184 -20.49 10.99 -10.71
N SER A 185 -21.73 11.30 -10.34
CA SER A 185 -22.06 12.53 -9.60
C SER A 185 -21.55 12.56 -8.16
N GLU A 186 -21.25 11.40 -7.54
CA GLU A 186 -20.71 11.29 -6.17
C GLU A 186 -19.18 11.48 -6.12
N TRP A 187 -18.54 12.09 -7.12
CA TRP A 187 -17.08 12.03 -7.28
C TRP A 187 -16.29 12.76 -6.19
N GLU A 188 -16.77 13.89 -5.69
CA GLU A 188 -16.08 14.68 -4.65
C GLU A 188 -15.98 13.89 -3.33
N GLU A 189 -17.11 13.38 -2.84
CA GLU A 189 -17.15 12.54 -1.64
C GLU A 189 -16.40 11.22 -1.86
N SER A 190 -16.52 10.63 -3.05
CA SER A 190 -15.81 9.38 -3.39
C SER A 190 -14.30 9.58 -3.49
N ALA A 191 -13.83 10.73 -3.95
CA ALA A 191 -12.42 11.08 -3.99
C ALA A 191 -11.85 11.28 -2.57
N LEU A 192 -12.58 11.99 -1.70
CA LEU A 192 -12.25 12.12 -0.28
C LEU A 192 -12.24 10.76 0.43
N ASN A 193 -13.22 9.91 0.16
CA ASN A 193 -13.29 8.56 0.74
C ASN A 193 -12.18 7.63 0.22
N LEU A 194 -11.76 7.78 -1.06
CA LEU A 194 -10.57 7.11 -1.59
C LEU A 194 -9.29 7.60 -0.88
N ALA A 195 -9.15 8.91 -0.66
CA ALA A 195 -8.02 9.48 0.07
C ALA A 195 -7.98 8.98 1.53
N ARG A 196 -9.15 8.87 2.19
CA ARG A 196 -9.29 8.29 3.53
C ARG A 196 -8.97 6.78 3.57
N TYR A 197 -9.25 6.02 2.51
CA TYR A 197 -8.77 4.63 2.40
C TYR A 197 -7.24 4.57 2.44
N TYR A 198 -6.56 5.39 1.63
CA TYR A 198 -5.11 5.47 1.64
C TYR A 198 -4.55 6.03 2.97
N GLY A 199 -5.27 6.93 3.65
CA GLY A 199 -4.95 7.40 5.00
C GLY A 199 -5.05 6.29 6.07
N LYS A 200 -6.11 5.47 6.04
CA LYS A 200 -6.23 4.28 6.92
C LYS A 200 -5.07 3.32 6.71
N HIS A 201 -4.68 3.10 5.45
CA HIS A 201 -3.52 2.28 5.10
C HIS A 201 -2.21 2.90 5.63
N PHE A 202 -2.01 4.20 5.43
CA PHE A 202 -0.85 4.98 5.89
C PHE A 202 -0.65 4.89 7.41
N GLY A 203 -1.70 5.12 8.21
CA GLY A 203 -1.62 4.99 9.68
C GLY A 203 -1.28 3.57 10.14
N CYS A 204 -1.84 2.53 9.51
CA CYS A 204 -1.45 1.14 9.78
C CYS A 204 -0.01 0.81 9.34
N ARG A 205 0.56 1.52 8.35
CA ARG A 205 1.98 1.43 8.00
C ARG A 205 2.87 2.11 9.04
N MET A 206 2.53 3.33 9.48
CA MET A 206 3.27 4.04 10.53
C MET A 206 3.32 3.24 11.83
N VAL A 207 2.18 2.70 12.29
CA VAL A 207 2.13 1.82 13.47
C VAL A 207 2.97 0.55 13.29
N ARG A 208 3.01 -0.04 12.08
CA ARG A 208 3.90 -1.18 11.79
C ARG A 208 5.39 -0.78 11.84
N ALA A 209 5.73 0.44 11.47
CA ALA A 209 7.09 0.99 11.57
C ALA A 209 7.46 1.44 13.00
N GLY A 210 6.53 1.35 13.96
CA GLY A 210 6.71 1.87 15.31
C GLY A 210 6.66 3.39 15.39
N LEU A 211 6.08 4.09 14.42
CA LEU A 211 5.99 5.56 14.44
C LEU A 211 4.61 6.04 14.91
N PRO A 212 4.52 7.14 15.69
CA PRO A 212 3.26 7.71 16.14
C PRO A 212 2.46 8.27 14.95
N VAL A 213 1.13 8.13 15.02
CA VAL A 213 0.24 8.59 13.94
C VAL A 213 -0.16 10.07 14.16
N PRO A 214 0.04 10.96 13.17
CA PRO A 214 -0.36 12.37 13.26
C PRO A 214 -1.83 12.57 13.61
N ILE A 215 -2.13 13.56 14.47
CA ILE A 215 -3.51 13.94 14.85
C ILE A 215 -4.34 14.39 13.65
N SER A 216 -3.70 15.08 12.71
CA SER A 216 -4.24 15.51 11.41
C SER A 216 -4.82 14.36 10.59
N LEU A 217 -4.13 13.21 10.51
CA LEU A 217 -4.65 12.02 9.84
C LEU A 217 -5.91 11.49 10.55
N ARG A 218 -5.93 11.49 11.88
CA ARG A 218 -7.09 11.03 12.65
C ARG A 218 -8.29 11.97 12.44
N ASN A 219 -8.07 13.27 12.38
CA ASN A 219 -9.07 14.28 12.03
C ASN A 219 -9.60 14.10 10.59
N PHE A 220 -8.72 13.81 9.62
CA PHE A 220 -9.10 13.55 8.22
C PHE A 220 -9.97 12.30 8.06
N LEU A 221 -9.64 11.21 8.79
CA LEU A 221 -10.47 10.00 8.83
C LEU A 221 -11.78 10.20 9.64
N ASN A 222 -11.81 11.14 10.58
CA ASN A 222 -13.01 11.55 11.32
C ASN A 222 -13.89 12.57 10.56
N GLY A 223 -13.57 12.90 9.31
CA GLY A 223 -14.46 13.67 8.42
C GLY A 223 -13.93 15.03 7.98
N ALA A 224 -12.77 15.50 8.46
CA ALA A 224 -12.14 16.69 7.89
C ALA A 224 -11.88 16.48 6.38
N THR A 225 -11.99 17.56 5.60
CA THR A 225 -11.96 17.52 4.13
C THR A 225 -10.55 17.66 3.54
N ASP A 226 -9.57 18.09 4.33
CA ASP A 226 -8.17 18.19 3.93
C ASP A 226 -7.25 17.85 5.11
N MET A 227 -5.97 17.63 4.80
CA MET A 227 -4.89 17.35 5.74
C MET A 227 -3.67 18.18 5.31
N PRO A 228 -3.38 19.33 5.97
CA PRO A 228 -2.43 20.34 5.49
C PRO A 228 -0.98 19.85 5.46
N ASP A 229 -0.68 18.86 6.30
CA ASP A 229 0.59 18.20 6.50
C ASP A 229 0.73 16.90 5.66
N ALA A 230 -0.23 16.59 4.78
CA ALA A 230 -0.16 15.49 3.82
C ALA A 230 -0.17 15.95 2.37
N HIS A 231 0.43 15.14 1.50
CA HIS A 231 0.32 15.23 0.05
C HIS A 231 0.04 13.85 -0.57
N MET A 232 -1.12 13.71 -1.22
CA MET A 232 -1.53 12.50 -1.93
C MET A 232 -1.60 12.74 -3.43
N ALA A 233 -0.78 12.02 -4.21
CA ALA A 233 -0.72 12.16 -5.67
C ALA A 233 -0.98 10.82 -6.37
N LEU A 234 -1.65 10.86 -7.53
CA LEU A 234 -1.66 9.73 -8.47
C LEU A 234 -0.29 9.59 -9.10
N ILE A 235 0.23 8.36 -9.18
CA ILE A 235 1.57 8.08 -9.69
C ILE A 235 1.64 6.87 -10.63
N THR A 236 2.68 6.82 -11.45
CA THR A 236 3.15 5.61 -12.14
C THR A 236 4.68 5.61 -12.19
N THR A 237 5.31 4.43 -12.18
CA THR A 237 6.78 4.32 -12.31
C THR A 237 7.15 3.37 -13.43
N ASP A 238 8.27 3.63 -14.12
CA ASP A 238 8.73 2.74 -15.18
C ASP A 238 9.09 1.35 -14.63
N THR A 239 9.66 1.30 -13.41
CA THR A 239 9.95 0.06 -12.66
C THR A 239 8.69 -0.73 -12.34
N ILE A 240 7.65 -0.10 -11.77
CA ILE A 240 6.39 -0.77 -11.43
C ILE A 240 5.68 -1.26 -12.70
N HIS A 241 5.65 -0.45 -13.76
CA HIS A 241 5.03 -0.86 -15.02
C HIS A 241 5.75 -2.06 -15.67
N LYS A 242 7.09 -2.04 -15.74
CA LYS A 242 7.89 -3.14 -16.30
C LYS A 242 7.64 -4.46 -15.54
N LEU A 243 7.53 -4.39 -14.21
CA LEU A 243 7.46 -5.56 -13.33
C LEU A 243 6.02 -6.05 -13.02
N TYR A 244 5.02 -5.17 -13.03
CA TYR A 244 3.68 -5.45 -12.48
C TYR A 244 2.55 -4.93 -13.38
N LYS A 245 2.72 -5.04 -14.71
CA LYS A 245 1.71 -4.69 -15.75
C LYS A 245 0.26 -4.96 -15.30
N SER A 246 0.03 -6.14 -14.72
CA SER A 246 -1.07 -6.40 -13.79
C SER A 246 -0.54 -7.00 -12.48
N GLY A 247 -1.21 -6.71 -11.37
CA GLY A 247 -0.80 -7.15 -10.03
C GLY A 247 -1.17 -6.12 -8.95
N LEU A 248 -0.66 -6.34 -7.74
CA LEU A 248 -0.75 -5.39 -6.63
C LEU A 248 0.64 -5.23 -5.99
N SER A 249 1.03 -3.98 -5.73
CA SER A 249 2.32 -3.66 -5.11
C SER A 249 2.19 -2.56 -4.05
N ILE A 250 3.16 -2.51 -3.15
CA ILE A 250 3.31 -1.55 -2.05
C ILE A 250 4.81 -1.25 -2.02
N SER A 251 5.19 0.03 -2.05
CA SER A 251 6.60 0.44 -1.93
C SER A 251 7.17 0.06 -0.56
N PRO A 252 8.51 0.06 -0.38
CA PRO A 252 9.08 0.24 0.95
C PRO A 252 8.54 1.53 1.61
N ASP A 253 8.57 1.60 2.94
CA ASP A 253 8.33 2.84 3.68
C ASP A 253 9.58 3.72 3.60
N TYR A 254 9.41 5.04 3.52
CA TYR A 254 10.51 6.01 3.58
C TYR A 254 10.29 6.96 4.75
N VAL A 255 11.33 7.16 5.55
CA VAL A 255 11.32 8.02 6.74
C VAL A 255 12.48 9.00 6.62
N GLU A 256 12.21 10.29 6.82
CA GLU A 256 13.27 11.31 6.92
C GLU A 256 13.31 11.84 8.35
N LEU A 257 14.50 11.94 8.92
CA LEU A 257 14.73 12.50 10.25
C LEU A 257 15.20 13.95 10.16
N ASP A 258 15.05 14.66 11.27
CA ASP A 258 15.69 15.95 11.49
C ASP A 258 17.23 15.84 11.51
N ARG A 259 17.92 16.98 11.63
CA ARG A 259 19.39 17.03 11.59
C ARG A 259 20.03 16.30 12.77
N ASP A 260 19.39 16.39 13.93
CA ASP A 260 19.91 15.88 15.20
C ASP A 260 19.47 14.43 15.47
N VAL A 261 18.79 13.78 14.51
CA VAL A 261 18.28 12.40 14.61
C VAL A 261 17.31 12.24 15.80
N SER A 262 16.69 13.33 16.26
CA SER A 262 15.84 13.39 17.45
C SER A 262 14.37 13.03 17.17
N ARG A 263 13.92 13.18 15.92
CA ARG A 263 12.54 12.92 15.48
C ARG A 263 12.43 12.69 13.98
N PHE A 264 11.36 12.03 13.55
CA PHE A 264 11.02 11.94 12.13
C PHE A 264 10.22 13.17 11.69
N VAL A 265 10.65 13.82 10.61
CA VAL A 265 10.02 15.03 10.04
C VAL A 265 9.20 14.73 8.79
N ARG A 266 9.27 13.49 8.30
CA ARG A 266 8.66 13.05 7.04
C ARG A 266 8.39 11.56 7.05
N TYR A 267 7.29 11.15 6.44
CA TYR A 267 7.00 9.74 6.14
C TYR A 267 6.36 9.63 4.75
N ALA A 268 6.91 8.82 3.86
CA ALA A 268 6.41 8.64 2.50
C ALA A 268 6.21 7.17 2.15
N MET A 269 5.13 6.88 1.41
CA MET A 269 4.74 5.53 1.03
C MET A 269 3.92 5.54 -0.26
N ALA A 270 3.94 4.44 -1.02
CA ALA A 270 3.10 4.24 -2.19
C ALA A 270 2.44 2.87 -2.22
N ALA A 271 1.24 2.80 -2.82
CA ALA A 271 0.48 1.58 -3.03
C ALA A 271 -0.17 1.57 -4.43
N TYR A 272 -0.04 0.45 -5.14
CA TYR A 272 -0.27 0.32 -6.58
C TYR A 272 -1.29 -0.77 -6.94
N VAL A 273 -2.14 -0.45 -7.92
CA VAL A 273 -3.03 -1.37 -8.64
C VAL A 273 -2.56 -1.42 -10.09
N GLY A 274 -2.00 -2.57 -10.50
CA GLY A 274 -1.29 -2.68 -11.78
C GLY A 274 -0.14 -1.69 -11.89
N SER A 275 -0.24 -0.77 -12.85
CA SER A 275 0.79 0.25 -13.14
C SER A 275 0.54 1.63 -12.50
N ILE A 276 -0.63 1.87 -11.92
CA ILE A 276 -1.00 3.15 -11.29
C ILE A 276 -1.03 2.96 -9.78
N GLY A 277 -0.60 3.96 -9.02
CA GLY A 277 -0.69 3.97 -7.57
C GLY A 277 -1.03 5.33 -7.00
N VAL A 278 -1.21 5.37 -5.69
CA VAL A 278 -1.22 6.61 -4.91
C VAL A 278 0.07 6.66 -4.11
N ARG A 279 0.79 7.78 -4.22
CA ARG A 279 1.86 8.18 -3.32
C ARG A 279 1.25 9.05 -2.23
N TYR A 280 1.52 8.72 -0.98
CA TYR A 280 1.15 9.48 0.20
C TYR A 280 2.44 9.91 0.90
N GLU A 281 2.61 11.21 1.12
CA GLU A 281 3.66 11.77 1.97
C GLU A 281 3.04 12.58 3.11
N TRP A 282 3.58 12.45 4.32
CA TRP A 282 3.38 13.34 5.44
C TRP A 282 4.67 14.13 5.71
N ARG A 283 4.53 15.39 6.15
CA ARG A 283 5.62 16.28 6.55
C ARG A 283 5.23 17.07 7.79
N GLU A 284 6.15 17.20 8.74
CA GLU A 284 5.93 17.95 9.98
C GLU A 284 5.69 19.45 9.73
N ASP A 285 6.53 20.09 8.91
CA ASP A 285 6.34 21.49 8.45
C ASP A 285 5.23 21.63 7.38
N GLY A 286 4.58 20.51 7.03
CA GLY A 286 3.63 20.41 5.92
C GLY A 286 4.23 20.78 4.56
N PHE A 287 3.44 21.51 3.76
CA PHE A 287 3.74 21.78 2.36
C PHE A 287 3.27 23.19 1.95
N GLN A 288 4.16 23.98 1.34
CA GLN A 288 3.85 25.32 0.83
C GLN A 288 2.87 25.31 -0.36
N SER A 289 2.90 24.24 -1.16
CA SER A 289 1.95 23.98 -2.24
C SER A 289 1.65 22.48 -2.31
N ARG A 290 0.40 22.12 -2.59
CA ARG A 290 -0.09 20.73 -2.60
C ARG A 290 -1.00 20.51 -3.79
N SER A 291 -0.82 19.39 -4.48
CA SER A 291 -1.72 18.89 -5.52
C SER A 291 -2.37 17.59 -5.04
N GLN A 292 -3.23 17.72 -4.01
CA GLN A 292 -4.03 16.60 -3.50
C GLN A 292 -4.90 16.06 -4.63
N PHE A 293 -4.79 14.77 -4.97
CA PHE A 293 -5.54 14.22 -6.11
C PHE A 293 -7.07 14.40 -5.96
N PHE A 294 -7.55 14.46 -4.73
CA PHE A 294 -8.96 14.59 -4.36
C PHE A 294 -9.48 16.04 -4.34
N HIS A 295 -8.64 17.04 -4.64
CA HIS A 295 -9.05 18.44 -4.84
C HIS A 295 -9.34 18.78 -6.31
N TYR A 296 -9.18 17.83 -7.24
CA TYR A 296 -9.34 18.07 -8.68
C TYR A 296 -10.31 17.05 -9.30
N PRO A 297 -11.11 17.45 -10.31
CA PRO A 297 -11.91 16.50 -11.08
C PRO A 297 -11.04 15.64 -12.02
N ILE A 298 -9.87 16.15 -12.43
CA ILE A 298 -8.91 15.45 -13.31
C ILE A 298 -7.48 15.51 -12.72
N PRO A 299 -7.19 14.81 -11.61
CA PRO A 299 -5.84 14.69 -11.07
C PRO A 299 -4.84 14.09 -12.07
N VAL A 300 -3.68 14.73 -12.17
CA VAL A 300 -2.57 14.33 -13.05
C VAL A 300 -1.88 13.06 -12.56
N ILE A 301 -1.57 12.14 -13.48
CA ILE A 301 -0.75 10.96 -13.18
C ILE A 301 0.73 11.36 -13.23
N ASN A 302 1.40 11.36 -12.07
CA ASN A 302 2.80 11.76 -11.95
C ASN A 302 3.73 10.59 -12.30
N CYS A 303 4.54 10.76 -13.34
CA CYS A 303 5.51 9.75 -13.78
C CYS A 303 6.81 9.84 -12.97
N PHE A 304 7.28 8.71 -12.43
CA PHE A 304 8.58 8.57 -11.79
C PHE A 304 9.45 7.57 -12.55
N GLU A 305 10.76 7.70 -12.41
CA GLU A 305 11.74 6.79 -13.02
C GLU A 305 11.75 5.43 -12.29
N ASP A 306 11.89 5.46 -10.97
CA ASP A 306 11.92 4.30 -10.08
C ASP A 306 11.27 4.58 -8.71
N GLU A 307 11.35 3.60 -7.81
CA GLU A 307 10.79 3.71 -6.45
C GLU A 307 11.58 4.65 -5.53
N MET A 308 12.88 4.90 -5.80
CA MET A 308 13.67 5.86 -5.02
C MET A 308 13.23 7.29 -5.36
N ALA A 309 13.03 7.58 -6.64
CA ALA A 309 12.42 8.81 -7.11
C ALA A 309 11.01 9.02 -6.52
N VAL A 310 10.22 7.94 -6.36
CA VAL A 310 8.94 7.99 -5.61
C VAL A 310 9.16 8.36 -4.15
N CYS A 311 10.05 7.69 -3.42
CA CYS A 311 10.33 8.04 -2.02
C CYS A 311 10.71 9.52 -1.87
N GLU A 312 11.70 9.97 -2.63
CA GLU A 312 12.24 11.33 -2.61
C GLU A 312 11.22 12.39 -3.08
N GLY A 313 10.27 12.02 -3.96
CA GLY A 313 9.31 12.94 -4.58
C GLY A 313 9.78 13.55 -5.92
N ARG A 314 10.84 13.00 -6.53
CA ARG A 314 11.41 13.49 -7.80
C ARG A 314 10.61 13.01 -9.02
N VAL A 315 9.55 13.73 -9.38
CA VAL A 315 8.78 13.49 -10.61
C VAL A 315 9.68 13.60 -11.84
N ARG A 316 9.63 12.60 -12.73
CA ARG A 316 10.34 12.61 -14.02
C ARG A 316 9.70 13.63 -14.94
N ARG A 317 10.51 14.48 -15.60
CA ARG A 317 9.98 15.40 -16.63
C ARG A 317 9.18 14.60 -17.68
N PRO A 318 7.95 15.02 -18.04
CA PRO A 318 7.17 14.32 -19.05
C PRO A 318 7.93 14.30 -20.39
N GLY A 319 7.88 13.16 -21.10
CA GLY A 319 8.45 13.06 -22.44
C GLY A 319 7.71 13.99 -23.41
N TRP A 320 8.33 14.36 -24.54
CA TRP A 320 7.76 15.40 -25.42
C TRP A 320 6.34 15.06 -25.91
N PHE A 321 6.05 13.80 -26.24
CA PHE A 321 4.68 13.33 -26.54
C PHE A 321 3.70 13.55 -25.38
N ALA A 322 4.12 13.29 -24.14
CA ALA A 322 3.28 13.51 -22.97
C ALA A 322 3.06 15.00 -22.69
N ARG A 323 4.06 15.86 -22.96
CA ARG A 323 3.90 17.32 -22.92
C ARG A 323 2.95 17.82 -24.01
N LEU A 324 3.01 17.24 -25.21
CA LEU A 324 2.09 17.57 -26.32
C LEU A 324 0.64 17.17 -25.96
N LEU A 325 0.44 15.97 -25.42
CA LEU A 325 -0.87 15.51 -24.94
C LEU A 325 -1.38 16.34 -23.76
N GLN A 326 -0.52 16.71 -22.80
CA GLN A 326 -0.89 17.59 -21.70
C GLN A 326 -1.29 18.98 -22.22
N TRP A 327 -0.52 19.57 -23.14
CA TRP A 327 -0.84 20.86 -23.77
C TRP A 327 -2.15 20.82 -24.56
N ALA A 328 -2.37 19.78 -25.37
CA ALA A 328 -3.59 19.59 -26.16
C ALA A 328 -4.83 19.24 -25.34
N ASN A 329 -4.69 19.05 -24.03
CA ASN A 329 -5.78 18.84 -23.07
C ASN A 329 -5.73 19.88 -21.92
N GLN A 330 -5.10 21.05 -22.13
CA GLN A 330 -5.33 22.20 -21.25
C GLN A 330 -6.69 22.84 -21.63
N PRO A 331 -7.52 23.23 -20.64
CA PRO A 331 -8.80 23.89 -20.86
C PRO A 331 -8.64 25.36 -21.28
#